data_AF-U6LKX4-F1
#
_entry.id   AF-U6LKX4-F1
#
_cell.length_a   1.000
_cell.length_b   1.000
_cell.length_c   1.000
_cell.angle_alpha   90.00
_cell.angle_beta   90.00
_cell.angle_gamma   90.00
#
_symmetry.space_group_name_H-M   'P 1'
#
loop_
_entity.id
_entity.type
_entity.pdbx_description
1 polymer ?
#
loop_
_entity_poly.entity_id
_entity_poly.type
_entity_poly.pdbx_seq_one_letter_code
_entity_poly.pdbx_strand_id
1 'polypeptide(L)'
;MEPLPDPKHDRVVSSVQPPPAKPLALHVLYPQGPENPPDWKELRSHLQREGRVFKEDCLQIIKKVSEITSNEPNLLRLSDPITVVGDIHGQYYDLLKLLDVGGDPDTTQYLFLGDYVDRGSFSVEVLLLLFALKLNNPSRAFDALPLAAVINGKFLALHGGLSPELKVLSQIGGINRFQEPPRGGLFCDLLWADPLDEAREDGETPSDGAFIPNDVRGCSFFYAYSAVSTFLDRNGLLSVLRAHEAQLEGYKMHQTNLKTGFPTVPFPLGFRV
;
A
#
# COMPACT_ATOMS: atom_id res chain seq x y z
N MET A 1 -1.37 -0.66 -31.37
CA MET A 1 -2.79 -0.30 -31.12
C MET A 1 -3.09 1.02 -31.79
N GLU A 2 -4.24 1.13 -32.45
CA GLU A 2 -4.62 2.32 -33.24
C GLU A 2 -5.06 3.48 -32.32
N PRO A 3 -4.55 4.71 -32.52
CA PRO A 3 -5.00 5.89 -31.79
C PRO A 3 -6.46 6.24 -32.13
N LEU A 4 -7.12 7.04 -31.29
CA LEU A 4 -8.43 7.61 -31.65
C LEU A 4 -8.34 8.32 -33.01
N PRO A 5 -9.26 8.01 -33.94
CA PRO A 5 -9.24 8.63 -35.25
C PRO A 5 -9.55 10.13 -35.13
N ASP A 6 -8.88 10.94 -35.97
CA ASP A 6 -9.23 12.34 -36.22
C ASP A 6 -9.87 12.46 -37.62
N PRO A 7 -11.14 12.02 -37.77
CA PRO A 7 -11.77 11.91 -39.08
C PRO A 7 -12.05 13.27 -39.75
N LYS A 8 -12.00 14.37 -38.98
CA LYS A 8 -12.24 15.73 -39.48
C LYS A 8 -10.94 16.51 -39.68
N HIS A 9 -9.80 15.97 -39.26
CA HIS A 9 -8.51 16.66 -39.24
C HIS A 9 -8.58 18.03 -38.56
N ASP A 10 -9.45 18.16 -37.55
CA ASP A 10 -9.77 19.42 -36.87
C ASP A 10 -9.14 19.52 -35.48
N ARG A 11 -8.26 18.57 -35.13
CA ARG A 11 -7.55 18.57 -33.86
C ARG A 11 -6.56 19.73 -33.76
N VAL A 12 -6.91 20.70 -32.91
CA VAL A 12 -6.14 21.94 -32.70
C VAL A 12 -4.73 21.68 -32.15
N VAL A 13 -4.60 20.73 -31.22
CA VAL A 13 -3.31 20.41 -30.57
C VAL A 13 -2.87 19.00 -31.00
N SER A 14 -2.20 18.93 -32.15
CA SER A 14 -1.72 17.67 -32.72
C SER A 14 -0.53 17.05 -31.97
N SER A 15 0.17 17.83 -31.14
CA SER A 15 1.33 17.39 -30.35
C SER A 15 0.97 16.48 -29.17
N VAL A 16 -0.23 16.60 -28.60
CA VAL A 16 -0.71 15.71 -27.53
C VAL A 16 -1.05 14.38 -28.17
N GLN A 17 -0.58 13.25 -27.65
CA GLN A 17 -1.00 11.95 -28.20
C GLN A 17 -2.43 11.62 -27.74
N PRO A 18 -3.31 11.15 -28.63
CA PRO A 18 -4.65 10.75 -28.22
C PRO A 18 -4.63 9.35 -27.57
N PRO A 19 -5.59 9.06 -26.68
CA PRO A 19 -5.69 7.72 -26.09
C PRO A 19 -5.97 6.63 -27.15
N PRO A 20 -5.67 5.35 -26.84
CA PRO A 20 -6.06 4.22 -27.65
C PRO A 20 -7.58 4.19 -27.91
N ALA A 21 -7.98 3.96 -29.16
CA ALA A 21 -9.38 3.96 -29.56
C ALA A 21 -10.18 2.76 -29.03
N LYS A 22 -9.49 1.65 -28.80
CA LYS A 22 -10.08 0.35 -28.45
C LYS A 22 -9.52 -0.11 -27.10
N PRO A 23 -10.33 -0.85 -26.31
CA PRO A 23 -9.80 -1.51 -25.12
C PRO A 23 -8.70 -2.52 -25.48
N LEU A 24 -7.86 -2.87 -24.49
CA LEU A 24 -6.77 -3.82 -24.65
C LEU A 24 -7.32 -5.18 -25.10
N ALA A 25 -6.77 -5.73 -26.18
CA ALA A 25 -7.25 -7.00 -26.71
C ALA A 25 -6.84 -8.17 -25.82
N LEU A 26 -7.74 -9.16 -25.64
CA LEU A 26 -7.52 -10.31 -24.77
C LEU A 26 -6.21 -11.06 -25.06
N HIS A 27 -5.86 -11.28 -26.33
CA HIS A 27 -4.63 -11.98 -26.72
C HIS A 27 -3.35 -11.18 -26.45
N VAL A 28 -3.46 -9.86 -26.26
CA VAL A 28 -2.34 -9.00 -25.84
C VAL A 28 -2.23 -9.00 -24.32
N LEU A 29 -3.36 -8.93 -23.61
CA LEU A 29 -3.38 -9.00 -22.15
C LEU A 29 -2.98 -10.39 -21.64
N TYR A 30 -3.34 -11.46 -22.34
CA TYR A 30 -3.04 -12.85 -22.00
C TYR A 30 -2.41 -13.57 -23.19
N PRO A 31 -1.12 -13.32 -23.50
CA PRO A 31 -0.45 -13.94 -24.64
C PRO A 31 -0.34 -15.46 -24.52
N GLN A 32 -0.34 -15.98 -23.29
CA GLN A 32 -0.32 -17.42 -22.98
C GLN A 32 -1.73 -17.98 -22.69
N GLY A 33 -2.78 -17.21 -22.96
CA GLY A 33 -4.16 -17.57 -22.71
C GLY A 33 -4.67 -17.18 -21.32
N PRO A 34 -6.01 -17.06 -21.14
CA PRO A 34 -6.61 -16.41 -19.96
C PRO A 34 -6.45 -17.16 -18.64
N GLU A 35 -5.98 -18.41 -18.65
CA GLU A 35 -5.70 -19.16 -17.41
C GLU A 35 -4.40 -18.67 -16.74
N ASN A 36 -3.45 -18.17 -17.52
CA ASN A 36 -2.18 -17.63 -17.03
C ASN A 36 -2.34 -16.21 -16.44
N PRO A 37 -1.34 -15.70 -15.71
CA PRO A 37 -1.29 -14.29 -15.33
C PRO A 37 -1.32 -13.35 -16.55
N PRO A 38 -1.94 -12.16 -16.43
CA PRO A 38 -1.90 -11.16 -17.49
C PRO A 38 -0.48 -10.63 -17.70
N ASP A 39 -0.13 -10.23 -18.91
CA ASP A 39 1.11 -9.51 -19.18
C ASP A 39 1.02 -8.09 -18.58
N TRP A 40 1.66 -7.93 -17.43
CA TRP A 40 1.62 -6.67 -16.69
C TRP A 40 2.34 -5.53 -17.41
N LYS A 41 3.28 -5.83 -18.33
CA LYS A 41 4.04 -4.83 -19.10
C LYS A 41 3.19 -4.26 -20.23
N GLU A 42 2.46 -5.12 -20.93
CA GLU A 42 1.48 -4.69 -21.93
C GLU A 42 0.33 -3.91 -21.28
N LEU A 43 -0.16 -4.39 -20.13
CA LEU A 43 -1.16 -3.67 -19.35
C LEU A 43 -0.65 -2.28 -18.93
N ARG A 44 0.56 -2.21 -18.35
CA ARG A 44 1.24 -0.94 -17.98
C ARG A 44 1.32 0.02 -19.17
N SER A 45 1.83 -0.45 -20.30
CA SER A 45 2.00 0.36 -21.52
C SER A 45 0.67 0.88 -22.07
N HIS A 46 -0.42 0.12 -21.94
CA HIS A 46 -1.74 0.52 -22.40
C HIS A 46 -2.40 1.54 -21.47
N LEU A 47 -2.38 1.29 -20.17
CA LEU A 47 -2.97 2.19 -19.16
C LEU A 47 -2.20 3.52 -19.09
N GLN A 48 -0.88 3.53 -19.29
CA GLN A 48 -0.07 4.77 -19.38
C GLN A 48 -0.52 5.71 -20.50
N ARG A 49 -1.18 5.18 -21.53
CA ARG A 49 -1.75 5.97 -22.64
C ARG A 49 -3.25 6.23 -22.43
N GLU A 50 -3.75 6.07 -21.21
CA GLU A 50 -5.17 6.18 -20.85
C GLU A 50 -6.07 5.20 -21.62
N GLY A 51 -5.49 4.08 -22.05
CA GLY A 51 -6.21 2.98 -22.67
C GLY A 51 -7.09 2.24 -21.67
N ARG A 52 -8.23 1.75 -22.12
CA ARG A 52 -9.17 0.99 -21.26
C ARG A 52 -8.97 -0.52 -21.39
N VAL A 53 -9.43 -1.27 -20.41
CA VAL A 53 -9.50 -2.73 -20.44
C VAL A 53 -10.98 -3.15 -20.51
N PHE A 54 -11.29 -4.28 -21.15
CA PHE A 54 -12.67 -4.79 -21.16
C PHE A 54 -13.13 -5.11 -19.75
N LYS A 55 -14.41 -4.88 -19.46
CA LYS A 55 -14.99 -5.08 -18.13
C LYS A 55 -14.81 -6.51 -17.65
N GLU A 56 -15.01 -7.48 -18.55
CA GLU A 56 -14.90 -8.90 -18.29
C GLU A 56 -13.48 -9.27 -17.86
N ASP A 57 -12.47 -8.71 -18.52
CA ASP A 57 -11.06 -8.92 -18.21
C ASP A 57 -10.68 -8.29 -16.85
N CYS A 58 -11.19 -7.10 -16.54
CA CYS A 58 -11.02 -6.47 -15.23
C CYS A 58 -11.60 -7.36 -14.11
N LEU A 59 -12.81 -7.87 -14.29
CA LEU A 59 -13.46 -8.75 -13.32
C LEU A 59 -12.71 -10.06 -13.14
N GLN A 60 -12.11 -10.60 -14.21
CA GLN A 60 -11.28 -11.79 -14.14
C GLN A 60 -10.01 -11.55 -13.31
N ILE A 61 -9.32 -10.43 -13.52
CA ILE A 61 -8.13 -10.04 -12.73
C ILE A 61 -8.51 -9.93 -11.24
N ILE A 62 -9.59 -9.22 -10.94
CA ILE A 62 -10.08 -9.02 -9.56
C ILE A 62 -10.42 -10.37 -8.91
N LYS A 63 -11.12 -11.26 -9.63
CA LYS A 63 -11.47 -12.59 -9.10
C LYS A 63 -10.23 -13.40 -8.75
N LYS A 64 -9.27 -13.50 -9.68
CA LYS A 64 -8.03 -14.27 -9.46
C LYS A 64 -7.21 -13.70 -8.30
N VAL A 65 -7.10 -12.38 -8.20
CA VAL A 65 -6.33 -11.77 -7.10
C VAL A 65 -7.01 -12.02 -5.76
N SER A 66 -8.35 -11.92 -5.72
CA SER A 66 -9.14 -12.19 -4.51
C SER A 66 -8.96 -13.61 -4.00
N GLU A 67 -8.85 -14.59 -4.90
CA GLU A 67 -8.57 -15.99 -4.55
C GLU A 67 -7.17 -16.13 -3.91
N ILE A 68 -6.15 -15.43 -4.41
CA ILE A 68 -4.82 -15.45 -3.79
C ILE A 68 -4.84 -14.77 -2.42
N THR A 69 -5.33 -13.52 -2.36
CA THR A 69 -5.24 -12.68 -1.16
C THR A 69 -6.17 -13.15 -0.04
N SER A 70 -7.22 -13.90 -0.33
CA SER A 70 -8.08 -14.51 0.69
C SER A 70 -7.41 -15.67 1.42
N ASN A 71 -6.44 -16.33 0.79
CA ASN A 71 -5.67 -17.42 1.40
C ASN A 71 -4.44 -16.92 2.20
N GLU A 72 -4.11 -15.64 2.12
CA GLU A 72 -2.99 -15.06 2.87
C GLU A 72 -3.35 -14.85 4.36
N PRO A 73 -2.36 -14.92 5.28
CA PRO A 73 -2.59 -14.60 6.69
C PRO A 73 -2.78 -13.10 6.89
N ASN A 74 -3.39 -12.69 8.01
CA ASN A 74 -3.50 -11.26 8.36
C ASN A 74 -2.13 -10.61 8.60
N LEU A 75 -1.15 -11.40 9.09
CA LEU A 75 0.21 -10.98 9.37
C LEU A 75 1.16 -11.70 8.43
N LEU A 76 1.64 -11.00 7.40
CA LEU A 76 2.66 -11.52 6.50
C LEU A 76 4.02 -11.60 7.21
N ARG A 77 4.87 -12.53 6.75
CA ARG A 77 6.26 -12.64 7.19
C ARG A 77 7.15 -12.58 5.95
N LEU A 78 7.93 -11.50 5.85
CA LEU A 78 8.71 -11.16 4.66
C LEU A 78 10.20 -11.06 5.02
N SER A 79 11.06 -11.26 4.03
CA SER A 79 12.51 -11.09 4.16
C SER A 79 13.03 -9.98 3.25
N ASP A 80 14.22 -9.46 3.54
CA ASP A 80 14.98 -8.61 2.61
C ASP A 80 15.47 -9.40 1.37
N PRO A 81 15.86 -8.71 0.28
CA PRO A 81 15.66 -7.28 0.02
C PRO A 81 14.21 -6.95 -0.36
N ILE A 82 13.66 -5.84 0.15
CA ILE A 82 12.28 -5.42 -0.13
C ILE A 82 12.16 -3.90 -0.28
N THR A 83 11.28 -3.47 -1.18
CA THR A 83 10.88 -2.06 -1.33
C THR A 83 9.52 -1.85 -0.66
N VAL A 84 9.44 -0.96 0.34
CA VAL A 84 8.22 -0.62 1.07
C VAL A 84 7.64 0.70 0.55
N VAL A 85 6.34 0.73 0.29
CA VAL A 85 5.64 1.84 -0.37
C VAL A 85 4.42 2.27 0.44
N GLY A 86 4.28 3.57 0.70
CA GLY A 86 3.09 4.16 1.32
C GLY A 86 1.92 4.40 0.36
N ASP A 87 1.14 5.44 0.64
CA ASP A 87 -0.11 5.76 -0.05
C ASP A 87 0.10 6.11 -1.53
N ILE A 88 -0.83 5.70 -2.40
CA ILE A 88 -0.80 5.96 -3.85
C ILE A 88 -1.96 6.84 -4.32
N HIS A 89 -3.14 6.70 -3.72
CA HIS A 89 -4.32 7.54 -3.97
C HIS A 89 -4.65 7.79 -5.45
N GLY A 90 -4.68 6.73 -6.25
CA GLY A 90 -5.04 6.83 -7.67
C GLY A 90 -4.07 7.65 -8.52
N GLN A 91 -2.84 7.87 -8.07
CA GLN A 91 -1.78 8.55 -8.80
C GLN A 91 -0.99 7.59 -9.69
N TYR A 92 -1.63 7.11 -10.76
CA TYR A 92 -1.07 6.04 -11.62
C TYR A 92 0.31 6.38 -12.22
N TYR A 93 0.50 7.60 -12.72
CA TYR A 93 1.77 7.99 -13.33
C TYR A 93 2.91 8.06 -12.31
N ASP A 94 2.60 8.43 -11.06
CA ASP A 94 3.58 8.43 -9.98
C ASP A 94 3.91 7.00 -9.54
N LEU A 95 2.93 6.08 -9.55
CA LEU A 95 3.17 4.64 -9.38
C LEU A 95 4.14 4.10 -10.44
N LEU A 96 3.99 4.49 -11.71
CA LEU A 96 4.93 4.07 -12.75
C LEU A 96 6.35 4.54 -12.43
N LYS A 97 6.49 5.79 -12.00
CA LYS A 97 7.78 6.34 -11.62
C LYS A 97 8.36 5.64 -10.40
N LEU A 98 7.52 5.28 -9.43
CA LEU A 98 7.90 4.52 -8.25
C LEU A 98 8.48 3.16 -8.63
N LEU A 99 7.81 2.42 -9.52
CA LEU A 99 8.30 1.11 -9.96
C LEU A 99 9.63 1.22 -10.73
N ASP A 100 9.82 2.30 -11.50
CA ASP A 100 11.07 2.55 -12.22
C ASP A 100 12.25 2.85 -11.28
N VAL A 101 11.98 3.42 -10.09
CA VAL A 101 13.01 3.76 -9.10
C VAL A 101 13.20 2.63 -8.07
N GLY A 102 12.12 1.94 -7.70
CA GLY A 102 12.11 0.91 -6.66
C GLY A 102 12.71 -0.43 -7.06
N GLY A 103 12.91 -0.66 -8.37
CA GLY A 103 13.49 -1.88 -8.94
C GLY A 103 12.47 -2.70 -9.76
N ASP A 104 12.97 -3.55 -10.66
CA ASP A 104 12.11 -4.36 -11.54
C ASP A 104 11.22 -5.31 -10.71
N PRO A 105 9.88 -5.23 -10.80
CA PRO A 105 8.95 -6.09 -10.08
C PRO A 105 9.10 -7.59 -10.34
N ASP A 106 9.72 -8.00 -11.46
CA ASP A 106 10.00 -9.41 -11.74
C ASP A 106 11.13 -9.97 -10.83
N THR A 107 11.96 -9.09 -10.27
CA THR A 107 13.14 -9.46 -9.46
C THR A 107 13.17 -8.84 -8.07
N THR A 108 12.35 -7.82 -7.83
CA THR A 108 12.31 -7.05 -6.59
C THR A 108 11.03 -7.36 -5.82
N GLN A 109 11.15 -7.61 -4.52
CA GLN A 109 10.00 -7.78 -3.65
C GLN A 109 9.43 -6.41 -3.26
N TYR A 110 8.11 -6.29 -3.28
CA TYR A 110 7.40 -5.07 -2.91
C TYR A 110 6.38 -5.34 -1.80
N LEU A 111 6.26 -4.38 -0.89
CA LEU A 111 5.20 -4.29 0.10
C LEU A 111 4.58 -2.89 0.03
N PHE A 112 3.32 -2.78 -0.36
CA PHE A 112 2.59 -1.53 -0.27
C PHE A 112 1.69 -1.54 0.97
N LEU A 113 1.55 -0.38 1.60
CA LEU A 113 0.92 -0.24 2.91
C LEU A 113 -0.55 0.20 2.84
N GLY A 114 -1.18 0.21 1.67
CA GLY A 114 -2.59 0.56 1.50
C GLY A 114 -2.83 1.87 0.74
N ASP A 115 -4.05 2.39 0.85
CA ASP A 115 -4.51 3.63 0.20
C ASP A 115 -4.15 3.73 -1.29
N TYR A 116 -4.54 2.69 -2.03
CA TYR A 116 -4.35 2.61 -3.48
C TYR A 116 -5.28 3.55 -4.26
N VAL A 117 -6.46 3.83 -3.71
CA VAL A 117 -7.59 4.49 -4.39
C VAL A 117 -7.98 5.79 -3.71
N ASP A 118 -9.01 6.43 -4.29
CA ASP A 118 -9.54 7.74 -3.93
C ASP A 118 -8.58 8.90 -4.22
N ARG A 119 -9.12 10.13 -4.23
CA ARG A 119 -8.44 11.41 -4.49
C ARG A 119 -7.94 11.58 -5.93
N GLY A 120 -7.08 10.68 -6.42
CA GLY A 120 -6.57 10.69 -7.77
C GLY A 120 -7.53 10.06 -8.78
N SER A 121 -7.45 10.53 -10.03
CA SER A 121 -8.37 10.14 -11.11
C SER A 121 -8.09 8.77 -11.73
N PHE A 122 -6.98 8.11 -11.38
CA PHE A 122 -6.52 6.86 -12.01
C PHE A 122 -6.50 5.68 -11.03
N SER A 123 -7.48 5.64 -10.11
CA SER A 123 -7.60 4.60 -9.08
C SER A 123 -7.76 3.19 -9.65
N VAL A 124 -8.50 3.04 -10.76
CA VAL A 124 -8.72 1.72 -11.37
C VAL A 124 -7.44 1.22 -12.03
N GLU A 125 -6.69 2.10 -12.68
CA GLU A 125 -5.43 1.80 -13.34
C GLU A 125 -4.38 1.35 -12.32
N VAL A 126 -4.31 2.02 -11.16
CA VAL A 126 -3.48 1.60 -10.03
C VAL A 126 -3.83 0.18 -9.60
N LEU A 127 -5.11 -0.09 -9.31
CA LEU A 127 -5.54 -1.43 -8.87
C LEU A 127 -5.24 -2.50 -9.93
N LEU A 128 -5.55 -2.25 -11.20
CA LEU A 128 -5.33 -3.23 -12.27
C LEU A 128 -3.85 -3.57 -12.42
N LEU A 129 -2.95 -2.58 -12.34
CA LEU A 129 -1.51 -2.81 -12.42
C LEU A 129 -1.00 -3.59 -11.19
N LEU A 130 -1.37 -3.18 -9.98
CA LEU A 130 -0.96 -3.87 -8.74
C LEU A 130 -1.48 -5.31 -8.71
N PHE A 131 -2.73 -5.55 -9.14
CA PHE A 131 -3.28 -6.90 -9.23
C PHE A 131 -2.60 -7.75 -10.30
N ALA A 132 -2.26 -7.18 -11.46
CA ALA A 132 -1.48 -7.89 -12.46
C ALA A 132 -0.09 -8.28 -11.92
N LEU A 133 0.59 -7.38 -11.20
CA LEU A 133 1.86 -7.67 -10.54
C LEU A 133 1.71 -8.79 -9.48
N LYS A 134 0.65 -8.75 -8.67
CA LYS A 134 0.30 -9.80 -7.69
C LYS A 134 0.10 -11.16 -8.35
N LEU A 135 -0.61 -11.21 -9.47
CA LEU A 135 -0.86 -12.46 -10.21
C LEU A 135 0.42 -13.04 -10.82
N ASN A 136 1.33 -12.19 -11.30
CA ASN A 136 2.60 -12.62 -11.86
C ASN A 136 3.58 -13.08 -10.77
N ASN A 137 3.55 -12.44 -9.60
CA ASN A 137 4.44 -12.74 -8.50
C ASN A 137 3.69 -12.90 -7.16
N PRO A 138 2.88 -13.97 -6.96
CA PRO A 138 2.05 -14.13 -5.77
C PRO A 138 2.82 -14.10 -4.45
N SER A 139 4.08 -14.56 -4.49
CA SER A 139 4.98 -14.61 -3.34
C SER A 139 6.00 -13.46 -3.30
N ARG A 140 5.87 -12.40 -4.12
CA ARG A 140 6.80 -11.24 -4.08
C ARG A 140 6.13 -9.88 -4.21
N ALA A 141 4.99 -9.79 -4.89
CA ALA A 141 4.12 -8.64 -4.85
C ALA A 141 3.11 -8.89 -3.72
N PHE A 142 3.14 -8.09 -2.67
CA PHE A 142 2.36 -8.36 -1.46
C PHE A 142 1.35 -7.26 -1.18
N ASP A 143 0.41 -7.09 -2.11
CA ASP A 143 -0.72 -6.19 -1.91
C ASP A 143 -2.04 -6.92 -2.10
N ALA A 144 -2.92 -6.72 -1.11
CA ALA A 144 -4.15 -5.96 -1.28
C ALA A 144 -4.96 -5.93 0.03
N LEU A 145 -4.73 -6.88 0.95
CA LEU A 145 -5.67 -7.12 2.06
C LEU A 145 -5.08 -7.69 3.37
N PRO A 146 -3.80 -8.09 3.50
CA PRO A 146 -3.24 -8.35 4.82
C PRO A 146 -3.20 -7.08 5.67
N LEU A 147 -3.43 -7.22 6.98
CA LEU A 147 -3.52 -6.08 7.88
C LEU A 147 -2.15 -5.55 8.30
N ALA A 148 -1.14 -6.41 8.25
CA ALA A 148 0.24 -6.06 8.59
C ALA A 148 1.24 -7.03 7.96
N ALA A 149 2.50 -6.63 7.96
CA ALA A 149 3.64 -7.49 7.64
C ALA A 149 4.74 -7.37 8.69
N VAL A 150 5.51 -8.44 8.89
CA VAL A 150 6.76 -8.40 9.65
C VAL A 150 7.91 -8.71 8.71
N ILE A 151 8.83 -7.76 8.58
CA ILE A 151 10.00 -7.85 7.71
C ILE A 151 11.21 -8.26 8.56
N ASN A 152 11.91 -9.32 8.16
CA ASN A 152 13.10 -9.87 8.83
C ASN A 152 12.91 -10.23 10.31
N GLY A 153 11.66 -10.34 10.79
CA GLY A 153 11.40 -10.48 12.22
C GLY A 153 11.77 -9.23 13.04
N LYS A 154 11.99 -8.08 12.40
CA LYS A 154 12.50 -6.85 13.02
C LYS A 154 11.63 -5.63 12.80
N PHE A 155 10.94 -5.53 11.67
CA PHE A 155 10.11 -4.37 11.36
C PHE A 155 8.65 -4.80 11.27
N LEU A 156 7.76 -4.12 12.00
CA LEU A 156 6.33 -4.26 11.81
C LEU A 156 5.87 -3.21 10.81
N ALA A 157 5.18 -3.59 9.75
CA ALA A 157 4.67 -2.70 8.73
C ALA A 157 3.14 -2.70 8.74
N LEU A 158 2.55 -1.50 8.82
CA LEU A 158 1.11 -1.23 8.99
C LEU A 158 0.67 -0.12 8.03
N HIS A 159 -0.64 0.06 7.82
CA HIS A 159 -1.13 1.28 7.17
C HIS A 159 -1.16 2.47 8.15
N GLY A 160 -1.99 2.35 9.18
CA GLY A 160 -2.16 3.33 10.25
C GLY A 160 -1.10 3.16 11.32
N GLY A 161 -1.42 2.47 12.42
CA GLY A 161 -0.50 2.41 13.54
C GLY A 161 -0.89 1.45 14.66
N LEU A 162 -0.44 1.76 15.88
CA LEU A 162 -0.63 0.90 17.04
C LEU A 162 -2.02 1.08 17.66
N SER A 163 -2.47 0.04 18.34
CA SER A 163 -3.72 0.01 19.10
C SER A 163 -3.46 -0.18 20.59
N PRO A 164 -4.28 0.38 21.50
CA PRO A 164 -4.27 0.00 22.90
C PRO A 164 -4.54 -1.49 23.12
N GLU A 165 -5.22 -2.18 22.19
CA GLU A 165 -5.47 -3.62 22.24
C GLU A 165 -4.29 -4.45 21.72
N LEU A 166 -3.37 -3.85 20.94
CA LEU A 166 -2.24 -4.53 20.33
C LEU A 166 -1.05 -4.61 21.31
N LYS A 167 -0.88 -5.77 21.93
CA LYS A 167 0.21 -6.08 22.86
C LYS A 167 1.25 -6.99 22.23
N VAL A 168 0.83 -7.97 21.44
CA VAL A 168 1.70 -8.94 20.77
C VAL A 168 1.25 -9.19 19.34
N LEU A 169 2.22 -9.51 18.46
CA LEU A 169 1.97 -9.74 17.03
C LEU A 169 0.91 -10.81 16.73
N SER A 170 0.78 -11.83 17.58
CA SER A 170 -0.19 -12.92 17.37
C SER A 170 -1.65 -12.44 17.40
N GLN A 171 -1.94 -11.30 18.04
CA GLN A 171 -3.30 -10.74 18.09
C GLN A 171 -3.80 -10.30 16.70
N ILE A 172 -2.90 -9.88 15.81
CA ILE A 172 -3.26 -9.51 14.43
C ILE A 172 -3.81 -10.74 13.67
N GLY A 173 -3.27 -11.92 13.95
CA GLY A 173 -3.72 -13.19 13.34
C GLY A 173 -5.16 -13.58 13.69
N GLY A 174 -5.70 -13.06 14.80
CA GLY A 174 -7.06 -13.38 15.26
C GLY A 174 -8.17 -12.51 14.67
N ILE A 175 -7.83 -11.48 13.88
CA ILE A 175 -8.81 -10.54 13.33
C ILE A 175 -9.61 -11.20 12.18
N ASN A 176 -10.93 -11.10 12.21
CA ASN A 176 -11.73 -11.38 11.02
C ASN A 176 -11.63 -10.18 10.06
N ARG A 177 -10.76 -10.26 9.05
CA ARG A 177 -10.57 -9.17 8.07
C ARG A 177 -11.57 -9.18 6.91
N PHE A 178 -12.39 -10.23 6.77
CA PHE A 178 -13.37 -10.36 5.68
C PHE A 178 -14.70 -9.70 6.03
N GLN A 179 -14.61 -8.43 6.40
CA GLN A 179 -15.74 -7.56 6.74
C GLN A 179 -15.32 -6.12 6.50
N GLU A 180 -16.30 -5.22 6.43
CA GLU A 180 -16.03 -3.79 6.46
C GLU A 180 -15.26 -3.43 7.76
N PRO A 181 -14.19 -2.61 7.70
CA PRO A 181 -13.51 -2.16 8.89
C PRO A 181 -14.51 -1.58 9.91
N PRO A 182 -14.49 -2.07 11.18
CA PRO A 182 -15.41 -1.58 12.20
C PRO A 182 -15.07 -0.12 12.58
N ARG A 183 -16.00 0.55 13.29
CA ARG A 183 -15.81 1.92 13.77
C ARG A 183 -14.85 2.07 14.96
N GLY A 184 -14.29 0.96 15.45
CA GLY A 184 -13.36 0.92 16.57
C GLY A 184 -12.84 -0.50 16.84
N GLY A 185 -11.90 -0.60 17.77
CA GLY A 185 -11.20 -1.84 18.11
C GLY A 185 -10.00 -2.11 17.20
N LEU A 186 -9.25 -3.18 17.49
CA LEU A 186 -7.95 -3.45 16.87
C LEU A 186 -7.91 -3.32 15.33
N PHE A 187 -8.92 -3.84 14.61
CA PHE A 187 -8.93 -3.74 13.15
C PHE A 187 -9.04 -2.28 12.66
N CYS A 188 -9.88 -1.47 13.30
CA CYS A 188 -9.97 -0.04 13.00
C CYS A 188 -8.62 0.64 13.27
N ASP A 189 -8.04 0.38 14.44
CA ASP A 189 -6.84 1.06 14.89
C ASP A 189 -5.61 0.80 14.00
N LEU A 190 -5.44 -0.44 13.52
CA LEU A 190 -4.37 -0.79 12.58
C LEU A 190 -4.41 0.01 11.27
N LEU A 191 -5.59 0.49 10.88
CA LEU A 191 -5.79 1.29 9.67
C LEU A 191 -5.80 2.79 9.95
N TRP A 192 -6.24 3.24 11.12
CA TRP A 192 -6.57 4.64 11.37
C TRP A 192 -5.77 5.34 12.49
N ALA A 193 -4.93 4.61 13.22
CA ALA A 193 -4.12 5.21 14.28
C ALA A 193 -2.96 6.05 13.72
N ASP A 194 -2.69 7.18 14.36
CA ASP A 194 -1.61 8.11 13.99
C ASP A 194 -0.63 8.29 15.17
N PRO A 195 0.66 8.58 14.93
CA PRO A 195 1.59 8.95 15.99
C PRO A 195 1.19 10.30 16.60
N LEU A 196 1.40 10.48 17.90
CA LEU A 196 1.27 11.79 18.53
C LEU A 196 2.42 12.70 18.05
N ASP A 197 2.09 13.93 17.64
CA ASP A 197 3.11 14.91 17.25
C ASP A 197 4.03 15.24 18.43
N GLU A 198 5.33 15.26 18.19
CA GLU A 198 6.36 15.54 19.21
C GLU A 198 6.12 16.89 19.92
N ALA A 199 5.59 17.89 19.21
CA ALA A 199 5.24 19.18 19.78
C ALA A 199 4.03 19.14 20.74
N ARG A 200 3.19 18.10 20.67
CA ARG A 200 2.05 17.87 21.57
C ARG A 200 2.41 16.96 22.75
N GLU A 201 3.52 16.22 22.68
CA GLU A 201 3.95 15.31 23.76
C GLU A 201 4.25 16.07 25.07
N ASP A 202 4.88 17.25 25.01
CA ASP A 202 5.29 18.00 26.22
C ASP A 202 4.12 18.66 27.00
N GLY A 203 2.90 18.69 26.45
CA GLY A 203 1.76 19.41 27.02
C GLY A 203 0.49 18.58 27.27
N GLU A 204 0.31 17.47 26.55
CA GLU A 204 -0.94 16.72 26.54
C GLU A 204 -0.82 15.25 26.97
N THR A 205 0.39 14.70 27.17
CA THR A 205 0.53 13.30 27.63
C THR A 205 -0.01 13.15 29.06
N PRO A 206 -1.11 12.41 29.27
CA PRO A 206 -1.57 12.07 30.61
C PRO A 206 -0.51 11.21 31.31
N SER A 207 -0.47 11.22 32.64
CA SER A 207 0.49 10.46 33.45
C SER A 207 0.52 8.94 33.17
N ASP A 208 -0.56 8.39 32.58
CA ASP A 208 -0.69 6.98 32.14
C ASP A 208 -0.83 6.82 30.59
N GLY A 209 -0.85 7.91 29.82
CA GLY A 209 -1.50 7.97 28.51
C GLY A 209 -0.62 7.65 27.30
N ALA A 210 -0.34 6.36 27.10
CA ALA A 210 0.28 5.84 25.87
C ALA A 210 -0.59 6.06 24.60
N PHE A 211 -1.91 6.22 24.77
CA PHE A 211 -2.87 6.41 23.68
C PHE A 211 -3.89 7.48 24.06
N ILE A 212 -4.23 8.36 23.12
CA ILE A 212 -5.28 9.39 23.27
C ILE A 212 -6.25 9.31 22.09
N PRO A 213 -7.54 9.67 22.23
CA PRO A 213 -8.48 9.64 21.11
C PRO A 213 -7.99 10.51 19.93
N ASN A 214 -8.11 10.00 18.70
CA ASN A 214 -7.71 10.73 17.50
C ASN A 214 -8.86 11.60 16.98
N ASP A 215 -8.83 12.88 17.34
CA ASP A 215 -9.81 13.89 16.96
C ASP A 215 -9.69 14.33 15.50
N VAL A 216 -8.51 14.21 14.88
CA VAL A 216 -8.28 14.48 13.46
C VAL A 216 -9.02 13.48 12.58
N ARG A 217 -8.98 12.20 12.93
CA ARG A 217 -9.68 11.13 12.19
C ARG A 217 -11.13 10.92 12.65
N GLY A 218 -11.44 11.30 13.89
CA GLY A 218 -12.77 11.08 14.49
C GLY A 218 -13.05 9.63 14.90
N CYS A 219 -12.04 8.76 14.83
CA CYS A 219 -12.02 7.37 15.27
C CYS A 219 -10.57 6.97 15.63
N SER A 220 -10.36 5.79 16.22
CA SER A 220 -9.03 5.32 16.61
C SER A 220 -8.32 6.26 17.62
N PHE A 221 -6.99 6.15 17.70
CA PHE A 221 -6.14 6.80 18.70
C PHE A 221 -4.90 7.43 18.07
N PHE A 222 -4.41 8.50 18.70
CA PHE A 222 -3.00 8.83 18.63
C PHE A 222 -2.22 7.94 19.59
N TYR A 223 -1.03 7.50 19.19
CA TYR A 223 -0.12 6.74 20.04
C TYR A 223 1.18 7.50 20.29
N ALA A 224 1.58 7.58 21.57
CA ALA A 224 2.80 8.29 21.97
C ALA A 224 4.06 7.43 21.77
N TYR A 225 5.23 8.06 21.79
CA TYR A 225 6.52 7.36 21.70
C TYR A 225 6.67 6.23 22.74
N SER A 226 6.16 6.45 23.96
CA SER A 226 6.19 5.44 25.05
C SER A 226 5.44 4.15 24.69
N ALA A 227 4.33 4.26 23.94
CA ALA A 227 3.55 3.13 23.44
C ALA A 227 4.36 2.30 22.45
N VAL A 228 5.01 2.99 21.50
CA VAL A 228 5.84 2.38 20.46
C VAL A 228 7.03 1.67 21.10
N SER A 229 7.78 2.36 21.97
CA SER A 229 8.94 1.77 22.65
C SER A 229 8.56 0.53 23.46
N THR A 230 7.45 0.58 24.20
CA THR A 230 6.98 -0.57 24.98
C THR A 230 6.59 -1.75 24.09
N PHE A 231 5.91 -1.47 22.97
CA PHE A 231 5.50 -2.51 22.03
C PHE A 231 6.70 -3.15 21.32
N LEU A 232 7.66 -2.35 20.86
CA LEU A 232 8.87 -2.82 20.19
C LEU A 232 9.72 -3.71 21.11
N ASP A 233 9.99 -3.24 22.34
CA ASP A 233 10.75 -3.99 23.34
C ASP A 233 10.08 -5.34 23.66
N ARG A 234 8.75 -5.35 23.81
CA ARG A 234 7.98 -6.56 24.11
C ARG A 234 8.01 -7.59 22.98
N ASN A 235 8.03 -7.15 21.73
CA ASN A 235 7.95 -8.02 20.56
C ASN A 235 9.33 -8.30 19.92
N GLY A 236 10.42 -7.76 20.48
CA GLY A 236 11.77 -7.92 19.94
C GLY A 236 11.97 -7.27 18.57
N LEU A 237 11.18 -6.23 18.28
CA LEU A 237 11.21 -5.47 17.03
C LEU A 237 12.10 -4.24 17.16
N LEU A 238 12.59 -3.74 16.02
CA LEU A 238 13.40 -2.53 15.95
C LEU A 238 12.57 -1.28 15.70
N SER A 239 11.49 -1.39 14.90
CA SER A 239 10.79 -0.23 14.38
C SER A 239 9.43 -0.59 13.78
N VAL A 240 8.55 0.41 13.65
CA VAL A 240 7.24 0.31 12.99
C VAL A 240 7.22 1.15 11.71
N LEU A 241 7.07 0.51 10.55
CA LEU A 241 6.88 1.18 9.26
C LEU A 241 5.40 1.46 9.03
N ARG A 242 5.04 2.67 8.61
CA ARG A 242 3.64 3.03 8.35
C ARG A 242 3.42 4.06 7.24
N ALA A 243 2.18 4.27 6.81
CA ALA A 243 1.80 5.25 5.78
C ALA A 243 0.75 6.24 6.30
N HIS A 244 -0.33 6.56 5.56
CA HIS A 244 -1.55 7.24 6.03
C HIS A 244 -1.46 8.74 6.42
N GLU A 245 -0.27 9.33 6.59
CA GLU A 245 -0.10 10.78 6.73
C GLU A 245 0.85 11.35 5.67
N ALA A 246 0.37 12.33 4.91
CA ALA A 246 1.16 13.00 3.88
C ALA A 246 2.35 13.75 4.49
N GLN A 247 3.55 13.53 3.92
CA GLN A 247 4.79 14.18 4.32
C GLN A 247 5.37 14.99 3.16
N LEU A 248 5.92 16.17 3.45
CA LEU A 248 6.49 17.06 2.42
C LEU A 248 7.65 16.40 1.66
N GLU A 249 8.53 15.72 2.38
CA GLU A 249 9.69 15.01 1.80
C GLU A 249 9.34 13.58 1.34
N GLY A 250 8.06 13.20 1.37
CA GLY A 250 7.58 11.84 1.14
C GLY A 250 7.81 10.87 2.31
N TYR A 251 8.77 11.15 3.20
CA TYR A 251 9.02 10.36 4.39
C TYR A 251 9.26 11.24 5.63
N LYS A 252 9.16 10.62 6.81
CA LYS A 252 9.50 11.23 8.10
C LYS A 252 10.07 10.12 9.01
N MET A 253 11.16 10.44 9.69
CA MET A 253 11.75 9.57 10.72
C MET A 253 11.40 10.17 12.07
N HIS A 254 10.62 9.45 12.87
CA HIS A 254 10.33 9.87 14.25
C HIS A 254 11.50 9.60 15.20
N GLN A 255 11.35 10.04 16.46
CA GLN A 255 12.29 9.83 17.56
C GLN A 255 13.02 8.49 17.51
N THR A 256 14.33 8.56 17.74
CA THR A 256 15.21 7.39 17.74
C THR A 256 15.08 6.63 19.04
N ASN A 257 14.90 5.32 18.95
CA ASN A 257 14.94 4.46 20.13
C ASN A 257 16.35 4.54 20.76
N LEU A 258 16.42 5.10 21.96
CA LEU A 258 17.69 5.32 22.68
C LEU A 258 18.49 4.03 22.93
N LYS A 259 17.83 2.86 22.95
CA LYS A 259 18.49 1.55 23.15
C LYS A 259 19.09 0.99 21.86
N THR A 260 18.39 1.15 20.73
CA THR A 260 18.80 0.53 19.46
C THR A 260 19.49 1.50 18.50
N GLY A 261 19.37 2.82 18.74
CA GLY A 261 19.87 3.85 17.83
C GLY A 261 19.09 3.93 16.51
N PHE A 262 17.94 3.25 16.41
CA PHE A 262 17.12 3.20 15.20
C PHE A 262 15.81 4.01 15.36
N PRO A 263 15.33 4.73 14.32
CA PRO A 263 14.06 5.45 14.38
C PRO A 263 12.88 4.53 14.72
N THR A 264 12.02 4.97 15.64
CA THR A 264 10.89 4.15 16.13
C THR A 264 9.77 4.01 15.11
N VAL A 265 9.50 5.06 14.33
CA VAL A 265 8.48 5.07 13.28
C VAL A 265 9.02 5.75 12.02
N PRO A 266 9.46 4.99 11.00
CA PRO A 266 9.73 5.46 9.65
C PRO A 266 8.44 5.49 8.82
N PHE A 267 8.18 6.60 8.15
CA PHE A 267 7.27 6.61 6.99
C PHE A 267 8.08 6.24 5.74
N PRO A 268 7.66 5.30 4.89
CA PRO A 268 8.36 5.02 3.65
C PRO A 268 7.66 5.69 2.45
N LEU A 269 8.39 6.56 1.74
CA LEU A 269 8.20 6.71 0.29
C LEU A 269 9.29 5.86 -0.39
N GLY A 270 8.95 4.64 -0.81
CA GLY A 270 9.87 3.77 -1.56
C GLY A 270 11.18 3.50 -0.83
N PHE A 271 11.11 2.99 0.41
CA PHE A 271 12.30 2.66 1.21
C PHE A 271 12.74 1.23 0.91
N ARG A 272 14.03 1.04 0.56
CA ARG A 272 14.61 -0.29 0.40
C ARG A 272 15.22 -0.71 1.73
N VAL A 273 14.67 -1.77 2.33
CA VAL A 273 15.17 -2.40 3.57
C VAL A 273 16.19 -3.47 3.21
#